data_AF-A0A6V7VRB6-F1
#
_entry.id   AF-A0A6V7VRB6-F1
#
_cell.length_a   1.000
_cell.length_b   1.000
_cell.length_c   1.000
_cell.angle_alpha   90.00
_cell.angle_beta   90.00
_cell.angle_gamma   90.00
#
_symmetry.space_group_name_H-M   'P 1'
#
loop_
_entity.id
_entity.type
_entity.pdbx_description
1 polymer ?
#
loop_
_entity_poly.entity_id
_entity_poly.type
_entity_poly.pdbx_seq_one_letter_code
_entity_poly.pdbx_strand_id
1 'polypeptide(L)'
;MTEDNKLNENEIKIAPVQYAYLDHTADVQLHAWGDSLEEAIQQLVVSLYGYMTLEISSVQPTYSMDFTASGHDLFSLLYNILDTCLYNFSTEPFFIGSSAQVLDLNCHNVSSETKEFSIHLRVWGSHSI
;
A
#
# COMPACT_ATOMS: atom_id res chain seq x y z
N MET A 1 1.14 -43.31 10.79
CA MET A 1 -0.21 -43.32 10.23
C MET A 1 -0.50 -41.93 9.70
N THR A 2 -0.15 -41.72 8.43
CA THR A 2 -0.74 -40.74 7.51
C THR A 2 -0.29 -41.21 6.14
N GLU A 3 -1.28 -41.70 5.41
CA GLU A 3 -1.16 -42.46 4.17
C GLU A 3 -0.76 -41.58 2.99
N ASP A 4 -0.14 -42.25 2.04
CA ASP A 4 0.27 -41.81 0.72
C ASP A 4 -0.78 -40.96 -0.01
N ASN A 5 -0.37 -39.78 -0.47
CA ASN A 5 -1.13 -39.04 -1.49
C ASN A 5 -0.18 -38.65 -2.63
N LYS A 6 0.34 -39.67 -3.33
CA LYS A 6 0.93 -39.49 -4.66
C LYS A 6 -0.21 -39.54 -5.67
N LEU A 7 -0.52 -38.39 -6.27
CA LEU A 7 -1.50 -38.28 -7.34
C LEU A 7 -0.92 -38.90 -8.63
N ASN A 8 -1.69 -39.80 -9.25
CA ASN A 8 -1.33 -40.48 -10.48
C ASN A 8 -1.73 -39.60 -11.68
N GLU A 9 -0.78 -39.08 -12.43
CA GLU A 9 -1.01 -38.07 -13.49
C GLU A 9 -1.86 -38.54 -14.71
N ASN A 10 -2.23 -39.82 -14.81
CA ASN A 10 -2.81 -40.41 -16.04
C ASN A 10 -4.35 -40.61 -16.04
N GLU A 11 -5.08 -40.21 -15.00
CA GLU A 11 -6.56 -40.32 -14.95
C GLU A 11 -7.30 -38.98 -14.81
N ILE A 12 -6.61 -37.85 -14.96
CA ILE A 12 -7.25 -36.54 -14.86
C ILE A 12 -7.73 -36.09 -16.25
N LYS A 13 -9.01 -36.34 -16.57
CA LYS A 13 -9.67 -35.71 -17.72
C LYS A 13 -10.00 -34.25 -17.39
N ILE A 14 -9.18 -33.32 -17.88
CA ILE A 14 -9.33 -31.88 -17.68
C ILE A 14 -10.45 -31.35 -18.59
N ALA A 15 -11.34 -30.52 -18.04
CA ALA A 15 -12.42 -29.88 -18.79
C ALA A 15 -11.89 -28.86 -19.80
N PRO A 16 -12.51 -28.71 -20.99
CA PRO A 16 -12.14 -27.66 -21.92
C PRO A 16 -12.42 -26.30 -21.28
N VAL A 17 -11.45 -25.39 -21.40
CA VAL A 17 -11.50 -24.05 -20.79
C VAL A 17 -12.66 -23.24 -21.37
N GLN A 18 -13.59 -22.84 -20.49
CA GLN A 18 -14.75 -22.00 -20.79
C GLN A 18 -14.87 -20.87 -19.76
N TYR A 19 -13.88 -19.99 -19.69
CA TYR A 19 -13.95 -18.73 -18.93
C TYR A 19 -13.84 -17.53 -19.88
N ALA A 20 -14.36 -16.38 -19.46
CA ALA A 20 -14.07 -15.08 -20.08
C ALA A 20 -13.94 -14.02 -18.98
N TYR A 21 -12.94 -13.16 -19.09
CA TYR A 21 -12.75 -12.02 -18.19
C TYR A 21 -13.56 -10.84 -18.69
N LEU A 22 -14.35 -10.25 -17.79
CA LEU A 22 -15.18 -9.07 -18.04
C LEU A 22 -14.91 -8.01 -16.98
N ASP A 23 -15.34 -6.79 -17.30
CA ASP A 23 -14.61 -5.51 -17.19
C ASP A 23 -13.43 -5.37 -16.22
N HIS A 24 -12.34 -4.92 -16.84
CA HIS A 24 -11.19 -4.33 -16.18
C HIS A 24 -11.28 -2.81 -16.25
N THR A 25 -11.62 -2.19 -15.14
CA THR A 25 -10.97 -0.95 -14.71
C THR A 25 -10.36 -1.25 -13.36
N ALA A 26 -9.14 -1.78 -13.39
CA ALA A 26 -8.36 -2.13 -12.20
C ALA A 26 -7.84 -0.88 -11.45
N ASP A 27 -8.08 0.31 -11.99
CA ASP A 27 -7.62 1.57 -11.42
C ASP A 27 -8.55 2.05 -10.30
N VAL A 28 -7.95 2.44 -9.19
CA VAL A 28 -8.64 2.97 -8.01
C VAL A 28 -8.25 4.42 -7.85
N GLN A 29 -9.25 5.31 -7.84
CA GLN A 29 -9.02 6.71 -7.51
C GLN A 29 -9.24 6.91 -6.01
N LEU A 30 -8.15 7.22 -5.30
CA LEU A 30 -8.21 7.64 -3.91
C LEU A 30 -8.35 9.16 -3.85
N HIS A 31 -9.33 9.64 -3.09
CA HIS A 31 -9.51 11.07 -2.82
C HIS A 31 -9.47 11.29 -1.31
N ALA A 32 -8.44 11.99 -0.85
CA ALA A 32 -8.22 12.35 0.54
C ALA A 32 -8.13 13.87 0.70
N TRP A 33 -8.58 14.36 1.85
CA TRP A 33 -8.55 15.77 2.23
C TRP A 33 -8.12 15.90 3.70
N GLY A 34 -7.68 17.09 4.07
CA GLY A 34 -7.27 17.45 5.44
C GLY A 34 -7.13 18.96 5.57
N ASP A 35 -7.00 19.45 6.80
CA ASP A 35 -6.79 20.87 7.10
C ASP A 35 -5.36 21.32 6.70
N SER A 36 -4.44 20.36 6.57
CA SER A 36 -3.08 20.56 6.06
C SER A 36 -2.70 19.51 5.01
N LEU A 37 -1.65 19.78 4.23
CA LEU A 37 -1.13 18.83 3.23
C LEU A 37 -0.67 17.54 3.90
N GLU A 38 -0.06 17.65 5.08
CA GLU A 38 0.37 16.52 5.89
C GLU A 38 -0.81 15.63 6.29
N GLU A 39 -1.93 16.22 6.70
CA GLU A 39 -3.13 15.48 7.05
C GLU A 39 -3.75 14.80 5.81
N ALA A 40 -3.82 15.51 4.69
CA ALA A 40 -4.32 14.92 3.44
C ALA A 40 -3.48 13.71 3.00
N ILE A 41 -2.14 13.76 3.15
CA ILE A 41 -1.25 12.63 2.88
C ILE A 41 -1.49 11.48 3.86
N GLN A 42 -1.69 11.76 5.15
CA GLN A 42 -2.01 10.73 6.15
C GLN A 42 -3.31 10.01 5.80
N GLN A 43 -4.35 10.76 5.47
CA GLN A 43 -5.64 10.21 5.05
C GLN A 43 -5.52 9.41 3.76
N LEU A 44 -4.65 9.81 2.83
CA LEU A 44 -4.43 9.07 1.60
C LEU A 44 -3.79 7.70 1.85
N VAL A 45 -2.76 7.65 2.71
CA VAL A 45 -2.09 6.39 3.08
C VAL A 45 -3.07 5.44 3.75
N VAL A 46 -3.86 5.93 4.71
CA VAL A 46 -4.90 5.12 5.36
C VAL A 46 -5.95 4.64 4.34
N SER A 47 -6.38 5.51 3.42
CA SER A 47 -7.35 5.15 2.37
C SER A 47 -6.84 4.04 1.45
N LEU A 48 -5.54 4.05 1.10
CA LEU A 48 -4.91 3.00 0.31
C LEU A 48 -4.99 1.65 1.02
N TYR A 49 -4.60 1.57 2.29
CA TYR A 49 -4.69 0.33 3.07
C TYR A 49 -6.14 -0.13 3.27
N GLY A 50 -7.09 0.80 3.35
CA GLY A 50 -8.51 0.51 3.47
C GLY A 50 -9.12 -0.12 2.26
N TYR A 51 -8.69 0.35 1.09
CA TYR A 51 -9.10 -0.27 -0.16
C TYR A 51 -8.56 -1.70 -0.28
N MET A 52 -7.32 -1.95 0.15
CA MET A 52 -6.69 -3.26 0.01
C MET A 52 -7.22 -4.33 0.97
N THR A 53 -7.62 -3.94 2.18
CA THR A 53 -7.91 -4.91 3.26
C THR A 53 -9.39 -5.07 3.57
N LEU A 54 -10.28 -4.24 2.99
CA LEU A 54 -11.73 -4.23 3.17
C LEU A 54 -12.23 -4.05 4.64
N GLU A 55 -11.38 -4.21 5.66
CA GLU A 55 -11.68 -3.97 7.08
C GLU A 55 -10.48 -3.36 7.85
N ILE A 56 -10.21 -2.06 7.72
CA ILE A 56 -9.26 -1.36 8.62
C ILE A 56 -9.71 -1.42 10.09
N SER A 57 -11.02 -1.44 10.34
CA SER A 57 -11.60 -1.33 11.68
C SER A 57 -11.20 -2.46 12.64
N SER A 58 -10.74 -3.61 12.12
CA SER A 58 -10.29 -4.75 12.91
C SER A 58 -8.78 -4.76 13.17
N VAL A 59 -8.02 -3.86 12.53
CA VAL A 59 -6.56 -3.77 12.62
C VAL A 59 -6.17 -3.14 13.95
N GLN A 60 -5.72 -3.97 14.90
CA GLN A 60 -5.14 -3.51 16.15
C GLN A 60 -3.71 -3.02 15.91
N PRO A 61 -3.40 -1.72 16.09
CA PRO A 61 -2.06 -1.19 15.85
C PRO A 61 -1.10 -1.79 16.87
N THR A 62 -0.35 -2.81 16.46
CA THR A 62 0.55 -3.58 17.32
C THR A 62 2.01 -3.13 17.12
N TYR A 63 2.30 -2.49 16.00
CA TYR A 63 3.63 -1.96 15.66
C TYR A 63 3.52 -0.70 14.80
N SER A 64 4.61 0.06 14.78
CA SER A 64 4.80 1.21 13.92
C SER A 64 5.93 0.98 12.94
N MET A 65 5.78 1.47 11.72
CA MET A 65 6.83 1.50 10.71
C MET A 65 7.05 2.95 10.24
N ASP A 66 8.31 3.30 10.07
CA ASP A 66 8.71 4.60 9.55
C ASP A 66 8.95 4.48 8.05
N PHE A 67 8.32 5.35 7.29
CA PHE A 67 8.48 5.47 5.85
C PHE A 67 9.15 6.82 5.53
N THR A 68 10.20 6.75 4.74
CA THR A 68 10.88 7.91 4.16
C THR A 68 10.69 7.86 2.65
N ALA A 69 10.19 8.94 2.07
CA ALA A 69 10.12 9.09 0.62
C ALA A 69 10.66 10.47 0.22
N SER A 70 11.25 10.54 -0.97
CA SER A 70 11.66 11.79 -1.59
C SER A 70 11.13 11.88 -3.02
N GLY A 71 10.99 13.09 -3.54
CA GLY A 71 10.53 13.33 -4.90
C GLY A 71 10.96 14.70 -5.41
N HIS A 72 11.10 14.83 -6.74
CA HIS A 72 11.47 16.10 -7.39
C HIS A 72 10.27 17.06 -7.56
N ASP A 73 9.06 16.59 -7.28
CA ASP A 73 7.84 17.38 -7.22
C ASP A 73 6.85 16.71 -6.25
N LEU A 74 5.75 17.41 -5.97
CA LEU A 74 4.73 16.91 -5.04
C LEU A 74 4.07 15.60 -5.56
N PHE A 75 3.91 15.47 -6.88
CA PHE A 75 3.31 14.29 -7.50
C PHE A 75 4.22 13.07 -7.39
N SER A 76 5.52 13.21 -7.66
CA SER A 76 6.51 12.14 -7.51
C SER A 76 6.65 11.75 -6.04
N LEU A 77 6.62 12.72 -5.11
CA LEU A 77 6.60 12.42 -3.69
C LEU A 77 5.39 11.54 -3.34
N LEU A 78 4.19 11.94 -3.77
CA LEU A 78 2.97 11.19 -3.50
C LEU A 78 3.02 9.78 -4.10
N TYR A 79 3.49 9.66 -5.33
CA TYR A 79 3.67 8.38 -6.00
C TYR A 79 4.63 7.48 -5.21
N ASN A 80 5.78 8.00 -4.80
CA ASN A 80 6.78 7.25 -4.05
C ASN A 80 6.28 6.82 -2.66
N ILE A 81 5.46 7.65 -2.00
CA ILE A 81 4.78 7.26 -0.75
C ILE A 81 3.86 6.06 -1.00
N LEU A 82 2.97 6.17 -2.00
CA LEU A 82 1.99 5.11 -2.30
C LEU A 82 2.67 3.82 -2.75
N ASP A 83 3.72 3.92 -3.58
CA ASP A 83 4.52 2.77 -4.03
C ASP A 83 5.21 2.08 -2.85
N THR A 84 5.80 2.86 -1.93
CA THR A 84 6.38 2.34 -0.69
C THR A 84 5.33 1.64 0.17
N CYS A 85 4.16 2.25 0.36
CA CYS A 85 3.06 1.64 1.13
C CYS A 85 2.58 0.33 0.50
N LEU A 86 2.40 0.30 -0.82
CA LEU A 86 1.98 -0.88 -1.58
C LEU A 86 3.05 -1.98 -1.55
N TYR A 87 4.33 -1.62 -1.64
CA TYR A 87 5.44 -2.54 -1.49
C TYR A 87 5.41 -3.22 -0.14
N ASN A 88 5.30 -2.45 0.95
CA ASN A 88 5.27 -2.99 2.32
C ASN A 88 4.00 -3.81 2.61
N PHE A 89 2.90 -3.51 1.91
CA PHE A 89 1.72 -4.37 1.93
C PHE A 89 1.95 -5.69 1.18
N SER A 90 2.69 -5.68 0.08
CA SER A 90 2.86 -6.84 -0.82
C SER A 90 4.03 -7.76 -0.43
N THR A 91 5.00 -7.27 0.33
CA THR A 91 6.16 -8.03 0.81
C THR A 91 6.08 -8.28 2.30
N GLU A 92 6.66 -9.37 2.82
CA GLU A 92 6.83 -9.58 4.27
C GLU A 92 7.37 -8.29 4.92
N PRO A 93 6.68 -7.71 5.91
CA PRO A 93 5.68 -8.28 6.82
C PRO A 93 4.19 -8.17 6.42
N PHE A 94 3.82 -7.91 5.16
CA PHE A 94 2.43 -7.63 4.75
C PHE A 94 1.77 -6.58 5.65
N PHE A 95 2.46 -5.46 5.83
CA PHE A 95 2.07 -4.45 6.80
C PHE A 95 0.81 -3.72 6.36
N ILE A 96 -0.14 -3.58 7.28
CA ILE A 96 -1.39 -2.83 7.08
C ILE A 96 -1.40 -1.65 8.07
N GLY A 97 -1.36 -0.44 7.54
CA GLY A 97 -1.45 0.78 8.34
C GLY A 97 -2.89 1.17 8.66
N SER A 98 -3.25 1.24 9.94
CA SER A 98 -4.55 1.76 10.40
C SER A 98 -4.53 3.26 10.71
N SER A 99 -3.35 3.82 11.00
CA SER A 99 -3.16 5.25 11.24
C SER A 99 -1.79 5.70 10.76
N ALA A 100 -1.70 6.90 10.19
CA ALA A 100 -0.46 7.50 9.71
C ALA A 100 -0.27 8.88 10.33
N GLN A 101 0.96 9.26 10.65
CA GLN A 101 1.35 10.59 11.08
C GLN A 101 2.58 11.04 10.29
N VAL A 102 2.51 12.22 9.69
CA VAL A 102 3.69 12.87 9.11
C VAL A 102 4.51 13.46 10.25
N LEU A 103 5.75 13.00 10.38
CA LEU A 103 6.70 13.49 11.37
C LEU A 103 7.46 14.71 10.86
N ASP A 104 7.79 14.71 9.56
CA ASP A 104 8.58 15.76 8.94
C ASP A 104 8.25 15.86 7.45
N LEU A 105 8.09 17.09 6.96
CA LEU A 105 7.87 17.38 5.54
C LEU A 105 8.77 18.56 5.17
N ASN A 106 9.84 18.28 4.44
CA ASN A 106 10.77 19.30 3.98
C ASN A 106 10.62 19.56 2.50
N CYS A 107 10.81 20.83 2.14
CA CYS A 107 11.08 21.23 0.78
C CYS A 107 12.47 21.89 0.73
N HIS A 108 13.35 21.31 -0.08
CA HIS A 108 14.68 21.84 -0.34
C HIS A 108 14.71 22.42 -1.76
N ASN A 109 15.21 23.64 -1.88
CA ASN A 109 15.48 24.22 -3.20
C ASN A 109 16.89 23.78 -3.62
N VAL A 110 16.97 22.86 -4.57
CA VAL A 110 18.25 22.32 -5.07
C VAL A 110 18.85 23.25 -6.12
N SER A 111 18.02 23.99 -6.85
CA SER A 111 18.42 24.99 -7.85
C SER A 111 17.33 26.04 -8.04
N SER A 112 17.61 27.10 -8.82
CA SER A 112 16.65 28.19 -9.09
C SER A 112 15.31 27.72 -9.67
N GLU A 113 15.26 26.52 -10.27
CA GLU A 113 14.07 25.93 -10.89
C GLU A 113 13.72 24.53 -10.34
N THR A 114 14.56 23.93 -9.47
CA THR A 114 14.37 22.55 -8.99
C THR A 114 14.11 22.53 -7.49
N LYS A 115 12.95 21.98 -7.12
CA LYS A 115 12.59 21.70 -5.73
C LYS A 115 12.68 20.21 -5.49
N GLU A 116 13.15 19.82 -4.32
CA GLU A 116 13.13 18.45 -3.85
C GLU A 116 12.30 18.41 -2.59
N PHE A 117 11.38 17.45 -2.54
CA PHE A 117 10.52 17.21 -1.40
C PHE A 117 10.97 15.94 -0.72
N SER A 118 11.06 15.97 0.60
CA SER A 118 11.26 14.78 1.41
C SER A 118 10.22 14.74 2.50
N ILE A 119 9.71 13.54 2.75
CA ILE A 119 8.72 13.29 3.79
C ILE A 119 9.19 12.13 4.65
N HIS A 120 8.94 12.29 5.95
CA HIS A 120 9.07 11.24 6.93
C HIS A 120 7.72 11.05 7.60
N LEU A 121 7.17 9.85 7.50
CA LEU A 121 5.87 9.50 8.04
C LEU A 121 5.95 8.20 8.83
N ARG A 122 5.30 8.18 9.98
CA ARG A 122 5.17 7.00 10.84
C ARG A 122 3.77 6.44 10.69
N VAL A 123 3.66 5.15 10.43
CA VAL A 123 2.38 4.47 10.28
C VAL A 123 2.27 3.40 11.35
N TRP A 124 1.16 3.37 12.06
CA TRP A 124 0.83 2.33 13.02
C TRP A 124 -0.12 1.33 12.39
N GLY A 125 0.12 0.05 12.67
CA GLY A 125 -0.55 -1.03 11.97
C GLY A 125 -0.30 -2.41 12.56
N SER A 126 -0.73 -3.42 11.82
CA SER A 126 -0.49 -4.83 12.10
C SER A 126 -0.07 -5.58 10.83
N HIS A 127 0.21 -6.87 10.97
CA HIS A 127 0.45 -7.82 9.89
C HIS A 127 -0.92 -8.14 9.33
N SER A 128 -0.99 -8.26 8.02
CA SER A 128 -2.00 -9.09 7.38
C SER A 128 -1.78 -10.53 7.82
N ILE A 129 -2.84 -11.17 8.33
CA ILE A 129 -2.87 -12.61 8.66
C ILE A 129 -3.14 -13.39 7.38
#